data_AF-A0A661TRU1-F1
#
_entry.id   AF-A0A661TRU1-F1
#
_cell.length_a   1.000
_cell.length_b   1.000
_cell.length_c   1.000
_cell.angle_alpha   90.00
_cell.angle_beta   90.00
_cell.angle_gamma   90.00
#
_symmetry.space_group_name_H-M   'P 1'
#
loop_
_entity.id
_entity.type
_entity.pdbx_description
1 polymer ?
#
loop_
_entity_poly.entity_id
_entity_poly.type
_entity_poly.pdbx_seq_one_letter_code
_entity_poly.pdbx_strand_id
1 'polypeptide(L)' 'MKTYSLNSLWKYRLNNGEKYRDIQVPSNWYLQGLNHSGKVYYQKKFEISTQKDKEYYLIFKGVDYFCKVKLNG' A
#
# COMPACT_ATOMS: atom_id res chain seq x y z
N MET A 1 19.55 5.54 -9.40
CA MET A 1 18.52 5.84 -8.38
C MET A 1 18.50 4.71 -7.36
N LYS A 2 18.60 4.98 -6.06
CA LYS A 2 18.48 3.93 -5.03
C LYS A 2 16.99 3.62 -4.82
N THR A 3 16.62 2.36 -4.89
CA THR A 3 15.23 1.91 -4.73
C THR A 3 15.12 1.03 -3.52
N TYR A 4 14.12 1.31 -2.67
CA TYR A 4 13.74 0.46 -1.55
C TYR A 4 12.38 -0.14 -1.88
N SER A 5 12.29 -1.46 -1.82
CA SER A 5 11.03 -2.16 -2.03
C SER A 5 10.15 -2.02 -0.79
N LEU A 6 8.88 -1.64 -0.99
CA LEU A 6 7.85 -1.74 0.04
C LEU A 6 6.97 -2.99 -0.13
N ASN A 7 7.34 -3.92 -1.03
CA ASN A 7 6.63 -5.19 -1.18
C ASN A 7 6.84 -6.04 0.06
N SER A 8 5.74 -6.39 0.74
CA SER A 8 5.73 -7.22 1.94
C SER A 8 4.27 -7.50 2.32
N LEU A 9 4.06 -7.98 3.54
CA LEU A 9 2.77 -7.87 4.21
C LEU A 9 2.42 -6.40 4.48
N TRP A 10 1.22 -6.03 4.08
CA TRP A 10 0.57 -4.75 4.36
C TRP A 10 -0.67 -5.01 5.21
N LYS A 11 -1.19 -3.96 5.86
CA LYS A 11 -2.48 -4.01 6.53
C LYS A 11 -3.57 -3.54 5.57
N TYR A 12 -4.73 -4.19 5.57
CA TYR A 12 -5.90 -3.73 4.83
C TYR A 12 -7.20 -3.78 5.62
N ARG A 13 -8.19 -3.00 5.17
CA ARG A 13 -9.59 -3.04 5.63
C ARG A 13 -10.54 -2.62 4.51
N LEU A 14 -11.81 -2.99 4.58
CA LEU A 14 -12.81 -2.58 3.59
C LEU A 14 -13.47 -1.26 3.99
N ASN A 15 -13.82 -1.12 5.26
CA ASN A 15 -14.56 0.04 5.76
C ASN A 15 -13.88 0.72 6.96
N ASN A 16 -14.27 1.95 7.23
CA ASN A 16 -13.86 2.64 8.45
C ASN A 16 -14.46 1.94 9.67
N GLY A 17 -13.68 1.81 10.75
CA GLY A 17 -14.09 1.10 11.97
C GLY A 17 -13.81 -0.40 11.94
N GLU A 18 -13.51 -0.99 10.79
CA GLU A 18 -13.10 -2.39 10.72
C GLU A 18 -11.67 -2.61 11.22
N LYS A 19 -11.43 -3.80 11.80
CA LYS A 19 -10.10 -4.25 12.17
C LYS A 19 -9.26 -4.45 10.92
N TYR A 20 -7.99 -4.04 10.99
CA TYR A 20 -7.03 -4.32 9.95
C TYR A 20 -6.67 -5.81 9.91
N ARG A 21 -6.48 -6.33 8.71
CA ARG A 21 -5.99 -7.68 8.41
C ARG A 21 -4.72 -7.60 7.57
N ASP A 22 -3.97 -8.69 7.50
CA ASP A 22 -2.77 -8.76 6.68
C ASP A 22 -3.09 -9.16 5.24
N ILE A 23 -2.34 -8.59 4.30
CA ILE A 23 -2.39 -8.95 2.87
C ILE A 23 -1.01 -8.81 2.25
N GLN A 24 -0.64 -9.77 1.40
CA GLN A 24 0.64 -9.73 0.69
C GLN A 24 0.55 -8.78 -0.50
N VAL A 25 1.55 -7.91 -0.63
CA VAL A 25 1.76 -7.03 -1.79
C VAL A 25 3.13 -7.38 -2.42
N PRO A 26 3.21 -7.57 -3.75
CA PRO A 26 2.14 -7.46 -4.74
C PRO A 26 1.31 -8.74 -4.83
N SER A 27 -0.01 -8.59 -4.97
CA SER A 27 -0.94 -9.65 -5.40
C SER A 27 -2.33 -9.04 -5.59
N ASN A 28 -3.16 -9.67 -6.41
CA ASN A 28 -4.60 -9.38 -6.43
C ASN A 28 -5.22 -9.87 -5.09
N TRP A 29 -6.17 -9.11 -4.53
CA TRP A 29 -6.82 -9.46 -3.27
C TRP A 29 -7.77 -10.65 -3.39
N TYR A 30 -8.38 -10.85 -4.57
CA TYR A 30 -9.24 -12.00 -4.84
C TYR A 30 -8.47 -13.32 -4.70
N LEU A 31 -7.24 -13.35 -5.22
CA LEU A 31 -6.34 -14.50 -5.10
C LEU A 31 -5.90 -14.80 -3.65
N GLN A 32 -6.13 -13.85 -2.73
CA GLN A 32 -5.87 -13.99 -1.30
C GLN A 32 -7.17 -14.23 -0.51
N GLY A 33 -8.25 -14.62 -1.17
CA GLY A 33 -9.52 -14.97 -0.55
C GLY A 33 -10.44 -13.79 -0.22
N LEU A 34 -10.08 -12.56 -0.61
CA LEU A 34 -10.96 -11.41 -0.47
C LEU A 34 -11.89 -11.30 -1.69
N ASN A 35 -13.04 -11.97 -1.63
CA ASN A 35 -14.08 -11.81 -2.64
C ASN A 35 -14.87 -10.49 -2.42
N HIS A 36 -14.27 -9.37 -2.81
CA HIS A 36 -14.85 -8.04 -2.67
C HIS A 36 -14.71 -7.24 -3.97
N SER A 37 -15.81 -6.64 -4.40
CA SER A 37 -15.85 -5.65 -5.48
C SER A 37 -15.99 -4.26 -4.89
N GLY A 38 -15.05 -3.38 -5.22
CA GLY A 38 -15.04 -2.01 -4.73
C GLY A 38 -13.67 -1.56 -4.25
N LYS A 39 -13.67 -0.68 -3.25
CA LYS A 39 -12.48 -0.03 -2.72
C LYS A 39 -11.95 -0.80 -1.52
N VAL A 40 -10.65 -1.02 -1.50
CA VAL A 40 -9.93 -1.56 -0.35
C VAL A 40 -8.90 -0.54 0.13
N TYR A 41 -8.81 -0.36 1.45
CA TYR A 41 -7.83 0.53 2.06
C TYR A 41 -6.60 -0.26 2.47
N TYR A 42 -5.43 0.16 1.99
CA TYR A 42 -4.14 -0.42 2.31
C TYR A 42 -3.32 0.53 3.18
N GLN A 43 -2.54 -0.01 4.11
CA GLN A 43 -1.63 0.74 4.98
C GLN A 43 -0.33 -0.01 5.19
N LYS A 44 0.79 0.71 5.06
CA LYS A 44 2.13 0.26 5.44
C LYS A 44 2.85 1.37 6.17
N LYS A 45 3.41 1.04 7.34
CA LYS A 45 4.42 1.87 8.01
C LYS A 45 5.80 1.48 7.48
N PHE A 46 6.62 2.47 7.19
CA PHE A 46 8.00 2.29 6.75
C PHE A 46 8.84 3.46 7.25
N GLU A 47 10.15 3.24 7.30
CA GLU A 47 11.13 4.24 7.71
C GLU A 47 12.13 4.43 6.56
N ILE A 48 12.59 5.67 6.41
CA ILE A 48 13.63 6.03 5.45
C ILE A 48 14.46 7.16 6.04
N SER A 49 15.77 7.10 5.84
CA SER A 49 16.65 8.24 6.11
C SER A 49 16.61 9.20 4.92
N THR A 50 16.10 10.41 5.15
CA THR A 50 16.05 11.47 4.15
C THR A 50 17.23 12.41 4.28
N GLN A 51 17.69 12.95 3.15
CA GLN A 51 18.69 14.01 3.10
C GLN A 51 18.02 15.28 2.57
N LYS A 52 18.50 16.42 3.06
CA LYS A 52 18.11 17.73 2.53
C LYS A 52 18.47 17.79 1.03
N ASP A 53 17.66 18.51 0.26
CA ASP A 53 17.90 18.79 -1.16
C ASP A 53 17.91 17.55 -2.08
N LYS A 54 17.22 16.47 -1.67
CA LYS A 54 16.96 15.29 -2.50
C LYS A 54 15.47 15.06 -2.74
N GLU A 55 15.15 14.57 -3.93
CA GLU A 55 13.81 14.15 -4.31
C GLU A 55 13.59 12.67 -3.96
N TYR A 56 12.37 12.37 -3.53
CA TYR A 56 11.93 11.04 -3.16
C TYR A 56 10.61 10.73 -3.85
N TYR A 57 10.51 9.54 -4.44
CA TYR A 57 9.33 9.12 -5.18
C TYR A 57 8.77 7.84 -4.55
N LEU A 58 7.46 7.83 -4.29
CA LEU A 58 6.72 6.61 -4.02
C LEU A 58 6.19 6.07 -5.35
N ILE A 59 6.69 4.91 -5.76
CA ILE A 59 6.45 4.37 -7.11
C ILE A 59 5.52 3.16 -7.00
N PHE A 60 4.37 3.23 -7.67
CA PHE A 60 3.46 2.10 -7.85
C PHE A 60 3.60 1.59 -9.28
N LYS A 61 4.07 0.34 -9.44
CA LYS A 61 4.20 -0.27 -10.78
C LYS A 61 2.86 -0.62 -11.42
N GLY A 62 1.82 -0.81 -10.61
CA GLY A 62 0.46 -1.08 -11.07
C GLY A 62 -0.51 -1.09 -9.90
N VAL A 63 -1.68 -0.48 -10.09
CA VAL A 63 -2.83 -0.54 -9.19
C VAL A 63 -4.08 -0.61 -10.07
N ASP A 64 -5.01 -1.48 -9.72
CA ASP A 64 -6.20 -1.76 -10.52
C ASP A 64 -7.48 -1.25 -9.80
N TYR A 65 -8.30 -0.35 -10.34
CA TYR A 65 -8.07 0.59 -11.47
C TYR A 65 -7.71 2.00 -10.99
N PHE A 66 -8.22 2.42 -9.84
CA PHE A 66 -8.07 3.77 -9.30
C PHE A 66 -7.32 3.75 -7.98
N CYS A 67 -6.40 4.70 -7.80
CA CYS A 67 -5.60 4.81 -6.58
C CYS A 67 -5.68 6.22 -6.01
N LYS A 68 -5.88 6.32 -4.69
CA LYS A 68 -5.63 7.54 -3.91
C LYS A 68 -4.54 7.24 -2.90
N VAL A 69 -3.49 8.06 -2.91
CA VAL A 69 -2.32 7.89 -2.05
C VAL A 69 -2.30 8.99 -1.00
N LYS A 70 -2.01 8.62 0.23
CA LYS A 70 -1.85 9.51 1.38
C LYS A 70 -0.56 9.12 2.10
N LEU A 71 0.28 10.11 2.41
CA LEU A 71 1.50 9.95 3.20
C LEU A 71 1.35 10.80 4.46
N ASN A 72 1.42 10.17 5.63
CA ASN A 72 1.26 10.83 6.93
C ASN A 72 -0.08 11.57 7.16
N GLY A 73 -1.15 11.23 6.43
CA GLY A 73 -2.51 11.75 6.65
C GLY A 73 -3.27 12.12 5.40
#